data_AF-A0A847A7V5-F1
#
_entry.id   AF-A0A847A7V5-F1
#
_cell.length_a   1.000
_cell.length_b   1.000
_cell.length_c   1.000
_cell.angle_alpha   90.00
_cell.angle_beta   90.00
_cell.angle_gamma   90.00
#
_symmetry.space_group_name_H-M   'P 1'
#
loop_
_entity.id
_entity.type
_entity.pdbx_description
1 polymer ?
#
loop_
_entity_poly.entity_id
_entity_poly.type
_entity_poly.pdbx_seq_one_letter_code
_entity_poly.pdbx_strand_id
1 'polypeptide(L)'
;DTSHPKITVVDHREIFADSSVLPVFNSHAIESQLHHIAGLSEHYLYMNDDLFFMRPVRPERFFTSNGMSKYFASRAPLDVDEVTARDLPVLAAAKNGRDFVRREHGRIVTNKFKHTPHPQLRSVLQQMESEHRELFHRVAASKFRDPSDVSIASSLAHFHAYALGRAVPGSIAYDYLDISSERGPLRLEWFAYQGKLEVICLNDTHIEESEQDEVSRMLAEFLERRFSVVSSFER
;
A
#
# COMPACT_ATOMS: atom_id res chain seq x y z
N ASP A 1 -8.30 0.76 -20.33
CA ASP A 1 -7.96 -0.09 -21.49
C ASP A 1 -6.66 -0.84 -21.25
N THR A 2 -6.71 -2.16 -21.10
CA THR A 2 -5.49 -2.97 -20.90
C THR A 2 -4.59 -3.06 -22.14
N SER A 3 -5.06 -2.60 -23.31
CA SER A 3 -4.25 -2.52 -24.53
C SER A 3 -3.45 -1.21 -24.68
N HIS A 4 -3.60 -0.26 -23.76
CA HIS A 4 -2.86 0.99 -23.79
C HIS A 4 -1.33 0.74 -23.63
N PRO A 5 -0.43 1.34 -24.43
CA PRO A 5 1.01 0.99 -24.45
C PRO A 5 1.78 1.30 -23.15
N LYS A 6 1.19 2.07 -22.24
CA LYS A 6 1.73 2.36 -20.90
C LYS A 6 1.11 1.49 -19.80
N ILE A 7 0.28 0.52 -20.14
CA ILE A 7 -0.31 -0.45 -19.22
C ILE A 7 0.27 -1.81 -19.55
N THR A 8 0.71 -2.52 -18.52
CA THR A 8 1.12 -3.92 -18.62
C THR A 8 0.39 -4.67 -17.52
N VAL A 9 -0.39 -5.67 -17.90
CA VAL A 9 -1.04 -6.58 -16.95
C VAL A 9 -0.04 -7.69 -16.68
N VAL A 10 0.33 -7.86 -15.41
CA VAL A 10 1.23 -8.93 -14.95
C VAL A 10 0.42 -9.86 -14.08
N ASP A 11 0.37 -11.14 -14.45
CA ASP A 11 -0.28 -12.13 -13.61
C ASP A 11 0.62 -12.44 -12.41
N HIS A 12 0.05 -12.53 -11.20
CA HIS A 12 0.85 -12.81 -10.02
C HIS A 12 1.60 -14.14 -10.12
N ARG A 13 1.11 -15.10 -10.91
CA ARG A 13 1.81 -16.38 -11.16
C ARG A 13 3.18 -16.18 -11.83
N GLU A 14 3.40 -15.06 -12.50
CA GLU A 14 4.67 -14.73 -13.18
C GLU A 14 5.74 -14.20 -12.21
N ILE A 15 5.35 -13.75 -11.02
CA ILE A 15 6.26 -13.06 -10.08
C ILE A 15 6.60 -13.90 -8.85
N PHE A 16 5.95 -15.05 -8.64
CA PHE A 16 6.26 -15.93 -7.52
C PHE A 16 7.59 -16.66 -7.74
N ALA A 17 8.52 -16.51 -6.80
CA ALA A 17 9.81 -17.22 -6.86
C ALA A 17 9.64 -18.75 -6.80
N ASP A 18 8.64 -19.24 -6.07
CA ASP A 18 8.23 -20.65 -6.04
C ASP A 18 6.78 -20.76 -6.48
N SER A 19 6.55 -21.27 -7.69
CA SER A 19 5.19 -21.46 -8.20
C SER A 19 4.42 -22.60 -7.52
N SER A 20 5.09 -23.46 -6.74
CA SER A 20 4.45 -24.62 -6.09
C SER A 20 3.50 -24.23 -4.95
N VAL A 21 3.64 -23.02 -4.40
CA VAL A 21 2.76 -22.51 -3.33
C VAL A 21 1.42 -21.97 -3.84
N LEU A 22 1.30 -21.77 -5.16
CA LEU A 22 0.09 -21.26 -5.81
C LEU A 22 -1.03 -22.33 -5.82
N PRO A 23 -2.32 -21.93 -5.85
CA PRO A 23 -2.83 -20.56 -5.84
C PRO A 23 -2.80 -19.93 -4.44
N VAL A 24 -2.64 -18.60 -4.41
CA VAL A 24 -2.77 -17.78 -3.19
C VAL A 24 -3.74 -16.63 -3.45
N PHE A 25 -4.44 -16.20 -2.40
CA PHE A 25 -5.43 -15.13 -2.43
C PHE A 25 -5.13 -14.05 -1.39
N ASN A 26 -3.96 -14.14 -0.74
CA ASN A 26 -3.51 -13.21 0.28
C ASN A 26 -2.73 -12.05 -0.35
N SER A 27 -3.18 -10.82 -0.13
CA SER A 27 -2.48 -9.65 -0.66
C SER A 27 -1.06 -9.55 -0.11
N HIS A 28 -0.81 -9.88 1.17
CA HIS A 28 0.55 -9.86 1.74
C HIS A 28 1.49 -10.82 1.00
N ALA A 29 0.99 -11.99 0.59
CA ALA A 29 1.75 -12.96 -0.18
C ALA A 29 2.12 -12.40 -1.57
N ILE A 30 1.13 -11.89 -2.30
CA ILE A 30 1.33 -11.33 -3.65
C ILE A 30 2.23 -10.09 -3.60
N GLU A 31 1.98 -9.19 -2.65
CA GLU A 31 2.75 -7.97 -2.40
C GLU A 31 4.21 -8.26 -2.10
N SER A 32 4.52 -9.37 -1.43
CA SER A 32 5.90 -9.77 -1.10
C SER A 32 6.73 -10.14 -2.33
N GLN A 33 6.11 -10.32 -3.50
CA GLN A 33 6.74 -10.80 -4.73
C GLN A 33 6.85 -9.70 -5.81
N LEU A 34 6.37 -8.48 -5.56
CA LEU A 34 6.27 -7.42 -6.57
C LEU A 34 7.62 -7.03 -7.19
N HIS A 35 8.72 -7.09 -6.44
CA HIS A 35 10.06 -6.74 -6.94
C HIS A 35 10.59 -7.73 -8.01
N HIS A 36 9.90 -8.84 -8.24
CA HIS A 36 10.18 -9.79 -9.32
C HIS A 36 9.60 -9.40 -10.68
N ILE A 37 8.69 -8.41 -10.74
CA ILE A 37 8.11 -7.93 -12.00
C ILE A 37 9.24 -7.62 -12.99
N ALA A 38 9.22 -8.28 -14.15
CA ALA A 38 10.21 -8.07 -15.19
C ALA A 38 10.14 -6.62 -15.71
N GLY A 39 11.30 -5.96 -15.80
CA GLY A 39 11.37 -4.55 -16.21
C GLY A 39 10.93 -3.54 -15.16
N LEU A 40 10.59 -3.95 -13.93
CA LEU A 40 10.28 -3.01 -12.85
C LEU A 40 11.48 -2.10 -12.57
N SER A 41 11.20 -0.79 -12.51
CA SER A 41 12.19 0.24 -12.25
C SER A 41 12.79 0.12 -10.85
N GLU A 42 14.03 0.58 -10.67
CA GLU A 42 14.66 0.63 -9.34
C GLU A 42 13.82 1.47 -8.36
N HIS A 43 13.33 2.62 -8.81
CA HIS A 43 12.39 3.47 -8.08
C HIS A 43 10.98 3.22 -8.60
N TYR A 44 10.10 2.65 -7.77
CA TYR A 44 8.72 2.41 -8.16
C TYR A 44 7.75 2.77 -7.03
N LEU A 45 6.50 3.05 -7.41
CA LEU A 45 5.40 3.25 -6.48
C LEU A 45 4.56 1.99 -6.46
N TYR A 46 4.43 1.38 -5.29
CA TYR A 46 3.39 0.40 -5.05
C TYR A 46 2.13 1.14 -4.59
N MET A 47 1.03 0.90 -5.29
CA MET A 47 -0.30 1.40 -4.94
C MET A 47 -1.23 0.18 -5.00
N ASN A 48 -1.83 -0.16 -3.87
CA ASN A 48 -2.99 -1.03 -3.89
C ASN A 48 -4.24 -0.22 -4.30
N ASP A 49 -5.40 -0.86 -4.21
CA ASP A 49 -6.68 -0.25 -4.55
C ASP A 49 -7.02 0.95 -3.64
N ASP A 50 -8.02 1.73 -4.05
CA ASP A 50 -8.63 2.86 -3.33
C ASP A 50 -7.82 4.16 -3.24
N LEU A 51 -6.65 4.24 -3.87
CA LEU A 51 -5.79 5.43 -3.85
C LEU A 51 -6.03 6.33 -5.06
N PHE A 52 -6.37 7.59 -4.81
CA PHE A 52 -6.59 8.60 -5.84
C PHE A 52 -5.63 9.78 -5.71
N PHE A 53 -4.94 10.13 -6.80
CA PHE A 53 -4.17 11.36 -6.88
C PHE A 53 -5.08 12.56 -7.12
N MET A 54 -5.14 13.47 -6.16
CA MET A 54 -5.98 14.66 -6.23
C MET A 54 -5.29 15.80 -6.97
N ARG A 55 -3.98 15.74 -7.20
CA ARG A 55 -3.28 16.75 -8.00
C ARG A 55 -2.03 16.16 -8.63
N PRO A 56 -1.48 16.78 -9.68
CA PRO A 56 -0.19 16.39 -10.21
C PRO A 56 0.86 16.35 -9.10
N VAL A 57 1.49 15.18 -8.94
CA VAL A 57 2.62 14.96 -8.05
C VAL A 57 3.87 14.71 -8.89
N ARG A 58 5.03 15.07 -8.34
CA ARG A 58 6.31 14.87 -9.01
C ARG A 58 7.12 13.77 -8.31
N PRO A 59 8.09 13.11 -8.99
CA PRO A 59 8.90 12.04 -8.38
C PRO A 59 9.59 12.47 -7.09
N GLU A 60 9.94 13.75 -6.93
CA GLU A 60 10.59 14.29 -5.74
C GLU A 60 9.68 14.25 -4.50
N ARG A 61 8.38 14.01 -4.66
CA ARG A 61 7.47 13.72 -3.55
C ARG A 61 7.79 12.39 -2.87
N PHE A 62 8.28 11.43 -3.65
CA PHE A 62 8.45 10.02 -3.28
C PHE A 62 9.90 9.60 -3.15
N PHE A 63 10.80 10.28 -3.85
CA PHE A 63 12.23 9.98 -3.85
C PHE A 63 13.05 11.25 -3.60
N THR A 64 14.20 11.11 -2.97
CA THR A 64 15.17 12.19 -2.82
C THR A 64 16.07 12.28 -4.05
N SER A 65 16.78 13.41 -4.22
CA SER A 65 17.70 13.60 -5.34
C SER A 65 18.90 12.64 -5.32
N ASN A 66 19.27 12.11 -4.15
CA ASN A 66 20.28 11.06 -4.01
C ASN A 66 19.69 9.63 -4.09
N GLY A 67 18.43 9.48 -4.49
CA GLY A 67 17.82 8.18 -4.81
C GLY A 67 17.25 7.39 -3.62
N MET A 68 17.11 7.99 -2.43
CA MET A 68 16.45 7.36 -1.29
C MET A 68 14.92 7.40 -1.47
N SER A 69 14.21 6.37 -1.03
CA SER A 69 12.75 6.41 -0.96
C SER A 69 12.25 7.24 0.21
N LYS A 70 11.04 7.80 0.08
CA LYS A 70 10.33 8.48 1.16
C LYS A 70 9.20 7.61 1.66
N TYR A 71 9.01 7.53 2.97
CA TYR A 71 7.84 6.90 3.55
C TYR A 71 6.97 7.91 4.29
N PHE A 72 5.67 7.63 4.41
CA PHE A 72 4.71 8.55 5.00
C PHE A 72 4.12 7.97 6.28
N ALA A 73 4.74 8.28 7.43
CA ALA A 73 4.26 7.80 8.72
C ALA A 73 2.89 8.40 9.08
N SER A 74 2.04 7.57 9.68
CA SER A 74 0.79 7.98 10.31
C SER A 74 1.06 8.41 11.75
N ARG A 75 0.26 9.35 12.25
CA ARG A 75 0.25 9.69 13.68
C ARG A 75 -0.43 8.61 14.52
N ALA A 76 -1.14 7.68 13.89
CA ALA A 76 -1.75 6.55 14.58
C ALA A 76 -0.66 5.64 15.18
N PRO A 77 -0.72 5.36 16.49
CA PRO A 77 0.22 4.46 17.12
C PRO A 77 0.00 3.03 16.60
N LEU A 78 1.09 2.28 16.52
CA LEU A 78 1.05 0.83 16.47
C LEU A 78 1.04 0.34 17.92
N ASP A 79 0.02 -0.43 18.27
CA ASP A 79 -0.09 -1.05 19.59
C ASP A 79 1.19 -1.80 19.96
N VAL A 80 1.74 -1.53 21.14
CA VAL A 80 3.03 -2.05 21.63
C VAL A 80 2.94 -3.49 22.13
N ASP A 81 1.74 -3.97 22.40
CA ASP A 81 1.52 -5.33 22.87
C ASP A 81 1.94 -6.37 21.82
N GLU A 82 2.12 -7.60 22.28
CA GLU A 82 2.39 -8.75 21.40
C GLU A 82 1.19 -9.04 20.48
N VAL A 83 1.43 -9.86 19.45
CA VAL A 83 0.37 -10.29 18.55
C VAL A 83 -0.56 -11.25 19.29
N THR A 84 -1.86 -11.03 19.14
CA THR A 84 -2.90 -11.87 19.72
C THR A 84 -3.88 -12.32 18.64
N ALA A 85 -4.62 -13.40 18.90
CA ALA A 85 -5.68 -13.86 17.99
C ALA A 85 -6.84 -12.85 17.81
N ARG A 86 -6.88 -11.78 18.60
CA ARG A 86 -7.89 -10.70 18.50
C ARG A 86 -7.43 -9.56 17.59
N ASP A 87 -6.15 -9.51 17.24
CA ASP A 87 -5.64 -8.50 16.32
C ASP A 87 -6.28 -8.70 14.95
N LEU A 88 -6.76 -7.59 14.35
CA LEU A 88 -7.10 -7.60 12.93
C LEU A 88 -5.85 -8.00 12.13
N PRO A 89 -5.98 -8.76 11.02
CA PRO A 89 -4.82 -9.26 10.27
C PRO A 89 -3.82 -8.16 9.86
N VAL A 90 -4.30 -6.96 9.54
CA VAL A 90 -3.44 -5.80 9.22
C VAL A 90 -2.60 -5.33 10.42
N LEU A 91 -3.15 -5.40 11.64
CA LEU A 91 -2.45 -5.04 12.87
C LEU A 91 -1.43 -6.11 13.24
N ALA A 92 -1.82 -7.38 13.16
CA ALA A 92 -0.93 -8.51 13.40
C ALA A 92 0.29 -8.44 12.45
N ALA A 93 0.05 -8.20 11.16
CA ALA A 93 1.10 -8.06 10.17
C ALA A 93 2.07 -6.89 10.44
N ALA A 94 1.55 -5.76 10.94
CA ALA A 94 2.37 -4.61 11.34
C ALA A 94 3.20 -4.91 12.60
N LYS A 95 2.63 -5.58 13.60
CA LYS A 95 3.31 -6.02 14.82
C LYS A 95 4.42 -7.04 14.50
N ASN A 96 4.15 -8.03 13.64
CA ASN A 96 5.16 -8.98 13.17
C ASN A 96 6.31 -8.27 12.43
N GLY A 97 5.99 -7.26 11.61
CA GLY A 97 6.98 -6.40 10.96
C GLY A 97 7.84 -5.63 11.96
N ARG A 98 7.25 -5.06 13.03
CA ARG A 98 8.00 -4.44 14.12
C ARG A 98 8.97 -5.43 14.77
N ASP A 99 8.53 -6.65 15.04
CA ASP A 99 9.37 -7.66 15.68
C ASP A 99 10.56 -8.05 14.80
N PHE A 100 10.38 -8.12 13.49
CA PHE A 100 11.49 -8.23 12.55
C PHE A 100 12.46 -7.06 12.69
N VAL A 101 11.98 -5.81 12.64
CA VAL A 101 12.83 -4.61 12.72
C VAL A 101 13.59 -4.56 14.05
N ARG A 102 12.95 -4.97 15.15
CA ARG A 102 13.59 -5.06 16.46
C ARG A 102 14.73 -6.06 16.47
N ARG A 103 14.52 -7.26 15.93
CA ARG A 103 15.55 -8.32 15.90
C ARG A 103 16.71 -7.96 14.96
N GLU A 104 16.39 -7.49 13.76
CA GLU A 104 17.38 -7.26 12.70
C GLU A 104 18.15 -5.96 12.90
N HIS A 105 17.45 -4.89 13.30
CA HIS A 105 18.00 -3.54 13.31
C HIS A 105 18.15 -2.93 14.70
N GLY A 106 17.72 -3.63 15.76
CA GLY A 106 17.75 -3.12 17.13
C GLY A 106 16.85 -1.89 17.34
N ARG A 107 15.84 -1.69 16.48
CA ARG A 107 14.96 -0.50 16.48
C ARG A 107 13.51 -0.90 16.73
N ILE A 108 12.75 -0.04 17.40
CA ILE A 108 11.32 -0.26 17.68
C ILE A 108 10.48 0.66 16.81
N VAL A 109 9.53 0.07 16.08
CA VAL A 109 8.49 0.78 15.33
C VAL A 109 7.30 1.06 16.25
N THR A 110 6.89 2.32 16.33
CA THR A 110 5.78 2.78 17.20
C THR A 110 4.59 3.34 16.43
N ASN A 111 4.71 3.52 15.12
CA ASN A 111 3.71 4.17 14.29
C ASN A 111 3.43 3.36 13.03
N LYS A 112 2.19 3.45 12.56
CA LYS A 112 1.77 2.87 11.27
C LYS A 112 2.18 3.80 10.12
N PHE A 113 1.96 3.38 8.89
CA PHE A 113 2.01 4.25 7.73
C PHE A 113 0.63 4.82 7.39
N LYS A 114 0.62 5.95 6.69
CA LYS A 114 -0.58 6.41 5.98
C LYS A 114 -0.83 5.48 4.81
N HIS A 115 -2.10 5.24 4.49
CA HIS A 115 -2.48 4.44 3.33
C HIS A 115 -2.36 5.32 2.08
N THR A 116 -1.15 5.34 1.53
CA THR A 116 -0.69 6.25 0.48
C THR A 116 0.19 5.45 -0.49
N PRO A 117 0.50 5.95 -1.70
CA PRO A 117 1.49 5.32 -2.56
C PRO A 117 2.76 5.03 -1.77
N HIS A 118 3.23 3.79 -1.85
CA HIS A 118 4.39 3.28 -1.15
C HIS A 118 5.61 3.33 -2.07
N PRO A 119 6.52 4.31 -1.92
CA PRO A 119 7.72 4.40 -2.72
C PRO A 119 8.71 3.34 -2.28
N GLN A 120 9.18 2.54 -3.22
CA GLN A 120 10.06 1.41 -2.94
C GLN A 120 11.28 1.42 -3.84
N LEU A 121 12.34 0.81 -3.31
CA LEU A 121 13.58 0.54 -4.01
C LEU A 121 13.63 -0.95 -4.32
N ARG A 122 13.67 -1.31 -5.59
CA ARG A 122 13.71 -2.71 -6.02
C ARG A 122 14.92 -3.43 -5.43
N SER A 123 16.09 -2.78 -5.45
CA SER A 123 17.33 -3.33 -4.86
C SER A 123 17.21 -3.65 -3.38
N VAL A 124 16.45 -2.86 -2.60
CA VAL A 124 16.28 -3.09 -1.16
C VAL A 124 15.44 -4.34 -0.90
N LEU A 125 14.36 -4.54 -1.66
CA LEU A 125 13.54 -5.75 -1.51
C LEU A 125 14.26 -7.01 -2.00
N GLN A 126 15.03 -6.91 -3.09
CA GLN A 126 15.88 -8.01 -3.56
C GLN A 126 16.93 -8.41 -2.51
N GLN A 127 17.60 -7.43 -1.90
CA GLN A 127 18.55 -7.67 -0.83
C GLN A 127 17.85 -8.34 0.37
N MET A 128 16.76 -7.74 0.84
CA MET A 128 16.00 -8.23 2.00
C MET A 128 15.50 -9.67 1.80
N GLU A 129 15.01 -10.03 0.60
CA GLU A 129 14.62 -11.40 0.29
C GLU A 129 15.82 -12.34 0.27
N SER A 130 16.94 -11.92 -0.30
CA SER A 130 18.15 -12.75 -0.37
C SER A 130 18.72 -13.09 1.01
N GLU A 131 18.63 -12.15 1.96
CA GLU A 131 19.09 -12.27 3.35
C GLU A 131 18.06 -12.98 4.25
N HIS A 132 16.76 -12.88 3.94
CA HIS A 132 15.67 -13.42 4.75
C HIS A 132 14.72 -14.33 3.95
N ARG A 133 15.28 -15.28 3.20
CA ARG A 133 14.53 -16.18 2.30
C ARG A 133 13.38 -16.91 2.99
N GLU A 134 13.57 -17.38 4.22
CA GLU A 134 12.53 -18.08 4.98
C GLU A 134 11.32 -17.18 5.28
N LEU A 135 11.56 -15.90 5.57
CA LEU A 135 10.48 -14.93 5.79
C LEU A 135 9.66 -14.74 4.52
N PHE A 136 10.32 -14.48 3.38
CA PHE A 136 9.65 -14.27 2.11
C PHE A 136 8.91 -15.52 1.64
N HIS A 137 9.54 -16.70 1.71
CA HIS A 137 8.89 -17.96 1.36
C HIS A 137 7.65 -18.22 2.22
N ARG A 138 7.73 -18.02 3.54
CA ARG A 138 6.59 -18.20 4.44
C ARG A 138 5.44 -17.23 4.13
N VAL A 139 5.74 -15.95 3.89
CA VAL A 139 4.70 -14.96 3.53
C VAL A 139 4.10 -15.29 2.16
N ALA A 140 4.93 -15.64 1.17
CA ALA A 140 4.47 -16.03 -0.16
C ALA A 140 3.60 -17.30 -0.13
N ALA A 141 3.89 -18.26 0.75
CA ALA A 141 3.11 -19.49 0.87
C ALA A 141 1.77 -19.32 1.63
N SER A 142 1.51 -18.15 2.21
CA SER A 142 0.28 -17.86 2.97
C SER A 142 -0.91 -17.69 2.03
N LYS A 143 -1.78 -18.72 1.93
CA LYS A 143 -2.88 -18.74 0.95
C LYS A 143 -3.99 -17.72 1.23
N PHE A 144 -4.32 -17.53 2.50
CA PHE A 144 -5.31 -16.58 2.99
C PHE A 144 -4.68 -15.75 4.10
N ARG A 145 -5.31 -14.62 4.43
CA ARG A 145 -4.81 -13.72 5.47
C ARG A 145 -4.63 -14.46 6.79
N ASP A 146 -3.43 -14.40 7.33
CA ASP A 146 -3.04 -15.13 8.54
C ASP A 146 -2.44 -14.17 9.59
N PRO A 147 -2.71 -14.34 10.89
CA PRO A 147 -2.12 -13.50 11.93
C PRO A 147 -0.58 -13.55 11.99
N SER A 148 0.06 -14.57 11.41
CA SER A 148 1.51 -14.69 11.30
C SER A 148 2.11 -13.99 10.07
N ASP A 149 1.26 -13.43 9.20
CA ASP A 149 1.68 -12.69 8.02
C ASP A 149 2.57 -11.49 8.38
N VAL A 150 3.28 -10.99 7.38
CA VAL A 150 4.03 -9.74 7.47
C VAL A 150 3.67 -8.89 6.26
N SER A 151 3.27 -7.64 6.51
CA SER A 151 3.00 -6.67 5.45
C SER A 151 4.33 -6.14 4.93
N ILE A 152 4.92 -6.85 3.96
CA ILE A 152 6.27 -6.53 3.47
C ILE A 152 6.24 -5.23 2.68
N ALA A 153 5.46 -5.15 1.60
CA ALA A 153 5.50 -4.00 0.71
C ALA A 153 4.91 -2.73 1.36
N SER A 154 3.76 -2.87 2.00
CA SER A 154 3.01 -1.73 2.58
C SER A 154 3.57 -1.24 3.92
N SER A 155 4.49 -1.97 4.56
CA SER A 155 5.04 -1.60 5.86
C SER A 155 6.52 -1.92 6.04
N LEU A 156 6.90 -3.20 6.09
CA LEU A 156 8.24 -3.62 6.53
C LEU A 156 9.36 -3.06 5.65
N ALA A 157 9.15 -3.01 4.34
CA ALA A 157 10.12 -2.51 3.37
C ALA A 157 10.57 -1.07 3.68
N HIS A 158 9.65 -0.21 4.13
CA HIS A 158 9.96 1.19 4.49
C HIS A 158 10.89 1.28 5.70
N PHE A 159 10.59 0.51 6.75
CA PHE A 159 11.42 0.49 7.96
C PHE A 159 12.78 -0.16 7.71
N HIS A 160 12.83 -1.25 6.95
CA HIS A 160 14.08 -1.90 6.57
C HIS A 160 14.95 -0.96 5.71
N ALA A 161 14.38 -0.31 4.70
CA ALA A 161 15.09 0.70 3.89
C ALA A 161 15.59 1.87 4.74
N TYR A 162 14.79 2.36 5.69
CA TYR A 162 15.21 3.44 6.59
C TYR A 162 16.37 3.00 7.49
N ALA A 163 16.31 1.78 8.02
CA ALA A 163 17.34 1.22 8.88
C ALA A 163 18.71 1.06 8.17
N LEU A 164 18.69 0.80 6.85
CA LEU A 164 19.85 0.74 5.97
C LEU A 164 20.34 2.11 5.46
N GLY A 165 19.66 3.21 5.81
CA GLY A 165 19.98 4.54 5.25
C GLY A 165 19.65 4.66 3.76
N ARG A 166 18.59 3.99 3.31
CA ARG A 166 18.08 3.99 1.92
C ARG A 166 16.67 4.60 1.79
N ALA A 167 16.06 4.95 2.92
CA ALA A 167 14.81 5.72 2.95
C ALA A 167 14.91 6.89 3.94
N VAL A 168 13.98 7.84 3.83
CA VAL A 168 13.80 8.96 4.78
C VAL A 168 12.32 9.21 5.06
N PRO A 169 11.95 9.79 6.22
CA PRO A 169 10.61 10.27 6.44
C PRO A 169 10.24 11.35 5.42
N GLY A 170 9.05 11.24 4.84
CA GLY A 170 8.45 12.25 3.96
C GLY A 170 7.13 12.78 4.51
N SER A 171 6.59 13.77 3.82
CA SER A 171 5.24 14.26 4.05
C SER A 171 4.46 14.30 2.74
N ILE A 172 3.19 13.94 2.87
CA ILE A 172 2.20 13.97 1.81
C ILE A 172 0.87 14.46 2.40
N ALA A 173 0.23 15.40 1.69
CA ALA A 173 -1.10 15.86 2.04
C ALA A 173 -2.09 14.75 1.70
N TYR A 174 -2.63 14.12 2.73
CA TYR A 174 -3.36 12.86 2.63
C TYR A 174 -4.61 12.89 3.50
N ASP A 175 -5.66 12.23 3.04
CA ASP A 175 -6.84 11.94 3.85
C ASP A 175 -7.44 10.55 3.54
N TYR A 176 -8.06 9.94 4.53
CA TYR A 176 -8.74 8.65 4.44
C TYR A 176 -10.24 8.85 4.61
N LEU A 177 -11.05 8.21 3.78
CA LEU A 177 -12.49 8.15 3.96
C LEU A 177 -12.96 6.71 3.84
N ASP A 178 -13.66 6.27 4.89
CA ASP A 178 -14.57 5.15 4.78
C ASP A 178 -15.87 5.69 4.16
N ILE A 179 -16.17 5.27 2.92
CA ILE A 179 -17.31 5.81 2.17
C ILE A 179 -18.65 5.39 2.76
N SER A 180 -18.69 4.31 3.55
CA SER A 180 -19.89 3.89 4.27
C SER A 180 -20.13 4.62 5.59
N SER A 181 -19.20 5.50 5.99
CA SER A 181 -19.40 6.30 7.21
C SER A 181 -20.54 7.30 7.03
N GLU A 182 -21.24 7.65 8.12
CA GLU A 182 -22.29 8.68 8.12
C GLU A 182 -21.83 10.03 7.54
N ARG A 183 -20.52 10.31 7.57
CA ARG A 183 -19.92 11.55 7.05
C ARG A 183 -19.44 11.43 5.60
N GLY A 184 -19.58 10.25 4.98
CA GLY A 184 -19.17 9.93 3.60
C GLY A 184 -19.61 10.98 2.59
N PRO A 185 -20.92 11.26 2.46
CA PRO A 185 -21.44 12.23 1.47
C PRO A 185 -20.83 13.62 1.61
N LEU A 186 -20.82 14.15 2.84
CA LEU A 186 -20.28 15.48 3.11
C LEU A 186 -18.76 15.56 2.87
N ARG A 187 -18.03 14.47 3.15
CA ARG A 187 -16.59 14.39 2.94
C ARG A 187 -16.24 14.31 1.45
N LEU A 188 -16.99 13.56 0.66
CA LEU A 188 -16.81 13.48 -0.79
C LEU A 188 -17.09 14.82 -1.46
N GLU A 189 -18.18 15.50 -1.09
CA GLU A 189 -18.45 16.88 -1.54
C GLU A 189 -17.27 17.81 -1.19
N TRP A 190 -16.74 17.73 0.03
CA TRP A 190 -15.58 18.53 0.42
C TRP A 190 -14.32 18.20 -0.41
N PHE A 191 -14.05 16.92 -0.68
CA PHE A 191 -12.93 16.49 -1.52
C PHE A 191 -13.07 16.98 -2.96
N ALA A 192 -14.29 17.08 -3.49
CA ALA A 192 -14.54 17.53 -4.86
C ALA A 192 -14.01 18.97 -5.09
N TYR A 193 -14.08 19.82 -4.06
CA TYR A 193 -13.64 21.23 -4.14
C TYR A 193 -12.27 21.49 -3.49
N GLN A 194 -11.69 20.50 -2.78
CA GLN A 194 -10.41 20.67 -2.09
C GLN A 194 -9.21 20.48 -3.02
N GLY A 195 -8.38 21.52 -3.17
CA GLY A 195 -7.15 21.49 -3.96
C GLY A 195 -5.86 21.20 -3.17
N LYS A 196 -5.92 21.11 -1.84
CA LYS A 196 -4.72 20.96 -0.98
C LYS A 196 -4.22 19.53 -0.83
N LEU A 197 -5.08 18.54 -0.96
CA LEU A 197 -4.71 17.13 -0.82
C LEU A 197 -3.93 16.64 -2.05
N GLU A 198 -2.96 15.77 -1.83
CA GLU A 198 -2.20 15.07 -2.88
C GLU A 198 -2.82 13.72 -3.18
N VAL A 199 -3.21 13.02 -2.12
CA VAL A 199 -3.76 11.67 -2.20
C VAL A 199 -4.97 11.59 -1.29
N ILE A 200 -6.01 10.90 -1.73
CA ILE A 200 -7.06 10.38 -0.85
C ILE A 200 -7.11 8.87 -0.97
N CYS A 201 -7.56 8.23 0.11
CA CYS A 201 -8.00 6.84 0.09
C CYS A 201 -9.51 6.80 0.29
N LEU A 202 -10.23 6.10 -0.59
CA LEU A 202 -11.68 5.90 -0.53
C LEU A 202 -11.98 4.40 -0.38
N ASN A 203 -12.13 3.93 0.85
CA ASN A 203 -12.32 2.50 1.15
C ASN A 203 -13.77 2.23 1.57
N ASP A 204 -14.24 1.00 1.40
CA ASP A 204 -15.58 0.53 1.80
C ASP A 204 -15.50 -0.60 2.85
N THR A 205 -15.58 -0.25 4.14
CA THR A 205 -15.42 -1.28 5.19
C THR A 205 -16.61 -2.23 5.28
N HIS A 206 -17.82 -1.67 5.19
CA HIS A 206 -19.07 -2.42 5.26
C HIS A 206 -20.18 -1.57 4.65
N ILE A 207 -20.78 -2.05 3.56
CA ILE A 207 -21.94 -1.41 2.91
C ILE A 207 -23.07 -2.44 2.92
N GLU A 208 -24.20 -2.10 3.54
CA GLU A 208 -25.40 -2.93 3.49
C GLU A 208 -25.92 -3.02 2.05
N GLU A 209 -26.48 -4.16 1.65
CA GLU A 209 -26.97 -4.35 0.27
C GLU A 209 -27.99 -3.28 -0.14
N SER A 210 -28.80 -2.79 0.81
CA SER A 210 -29.77 -1.70 0.60
C SER A 210 -29.13 -0.34 0.33
N GLU A 211 -27.87 -0.14 0.69
CA GLU A 211 -27.15 1.15 0.57
C GLU A 211 -26.20 1.19 -0.64
N GLN A 212 -25.95 0.04 -1.28
CA GLN A 212 -24.98 -0.09 -2.38
C GLN A 212 -25.25 0.86 -3.55
N ASP A 213 -26.51 0.98 -3.97
CA ASP A 213 -26.89 1.86 -5.08
C ASP A 213 -26.67 3.34 -4.74
N GLU A 214 -26.95 3.72 -3.50
CA GLU A 214 -26.74 5.09 -3.03
C GLU A 214 -25.25 5.44 -2.95
N VAL A 215 -24.45 4.56 -2.34
CA VAL A 215 -23.00 4.75 -2.23
C VAL A 215 -22.33 4.77 -3.60
N SER A 216 -22.74 3.88 -4.51
CA SER A 216 -22.22 3.81 -5.88
C SER A 216 -22.52 5.10 -6.66
N ARG A 217 -23.75 5.62 -6.56
CA ARG A 217 -24.14 6.89 -7.19
C ARG A 217 -23.36 8.06 -6.62
N MET A 218 -23.24 8.13 -5.30
CA MET A 218 -22.47 9.19 -4.62
C MET A 218 -21.00 9.18 -5.05
N LEU A 219 -20.38 8.00 -5.12
CA LEU A 219 -18.99 7.85 -5.57
C LEU A 219 -18.84 8.24 -7.05
N ALA A 220 -19.76 7.81 -7.92
CA ALA A 220 -19.77 8.17 -9.33
C ALA A 220 -19.87 9.70 -9.51
N GLU A 221 -20.80 10.36 -8.82
CA GLU A 221 -20.95 11.82 -8.86
C GLU A 221 -19.67 12.54 -8.39
N PHE A 222 -19.02 12.04 -7.33
CA PHE A 222 -17.74 12.57 -6.88
C PHE A 222 -16.65 12.42 -7.95
N LEU A 223 -16.50 11.23 -8.53
CA LEU A 223 -15.46 10.94 -9.51
C LEU A 223 -15.67 11.76 -10.79
N GLU A 224 -16.89 11.87 -11.29
CA GLU A 224 -17.22 12.67 -12.47
C GLU A 224 -16.93 14.15 -12.25
N ARG A 225 -17.27 14.70 -11.08
CA ARG A 225 -16.97 16.11 -10.76
C ARG A 225 -15.46 16.33 -10.60
N ARG A 226 -14.77 15.39 -9.95
CA ARG A 226 -13.37 15.59 -9.56
C ARG A 226 -12.36 15.26 -10.66
N PHE A 227 -12.69 14.27 -11.48
CA PHE A 227 -11.90 13.72 -12.58
C PHE A 227 -12.70 13.84 -13.88
N SER A 228 -13.18 15.05 -14.15
CA SER A 228 -14.04 15.35 -15.31
C SER A 228 -13.34 15.25 -16.68
N VAL A 229 -12.02 15.11 -16.68
CA VAL A 229 -11.24 14.88 -17.89
C VAL A 229 -10.89 13.40 -17.96
N VAL A 230 -11.49 12.73 -18.92
CA VAL A 230 -11.21 11.32 -19.25
C VAL A 230 -9.71 11.15 -19.49
N SER A 231 -9.07 10.24 -18.76
CA SER A 231 -7.65 9.98 -18.93
C SER A 231 -7.37 9.25 -20.23
N SER A 232 -6.12 9.31 -20.71
CA SER A 232 -5.70 8.52 -21.89
C SER A 232 -5.79 7.00 -21.68
N PHE A 233 -6.05 6.55 -20.45
CA PHE A 233 -6.16 5.14 -20.07
C PHE A 233 -7.61 4.63 -20.09
N GLU A 234 -8.58 5.54 -20.17
CA GLU A 234 -10.01 5.25 -20.26
C GLU A 234 -10.42 5.15 -21.74
N ARG A 235 -11.46 4.34 -22.03
CA ARG A 235 -12.10 4.24 -23.34
C ARG A 235 -13.38 5.04 -23.36
#